data_AF-H0G668-F1
#
_entry.id   AF-H0G668-F1
#
_cell.length_a   1.000
_cell.length_b   1.000
_cell.length_c   1.000
_cell.angle_alpha   90.00
_cell.angle_beta   90.00
_cell.angle_gamma   90.00
#
_symmetry.space_group_name_H-M   'P 1'
#
loop_
_entity.id
_entity.type
_entity.pdbx_description
1 polymer ?
#
loop_
_entity_poly.entity_id
_entity_poly.type
_entity_poly.pdbx_seq_one_letter_code
_entity_poly.pdbx_strand_id
1 'polypeptide(L)'
;MTRDTKKVWLIQGYNSLKRLFAYRVSPALSEAEVGDLLQRLAARDLSPAEIVGASVRKGMRNYNALLEVRKEQRERTILSVGENPHYIASLHSEAELADMNS
;
A
#
# COMPACT_ATOMS: atom_id res chain seq x y z
N MET A 1 14.69 27.56 -11.54
CA MET A 1 15.16 26.15 -11.55
C MET A 1 14.20 25.34 -10.71
N THR A 2 13.25 24.65 -11.34
CA THR A 2 12.39 23.69 -10.66
C THR A 2 13.31 22.54 -10.22
N ARG A 3 13.50 22.34 -8.90
CA ARG A 3 14.11 21.10 -8.42
C ARG A 3 13.22 19.98 -8.97
N ASP A 4 13.77 19.18 -9.87
CA ASP A 4 13.13 17.98 -10.35
C ASP A 4 13.02 17.05 -9.13
N THR A 5 11.89 17.15 -8.44
CA THR A 5 11.60 16.42 -7.21
C THR A 5 11.28 15.00 -7.64
N LYS A 6 12.34 14.21 -7.85
CA LYS A 6 12.23 12.78 -8.12
C LYS A 6 11.24 12.19 -7.13
N LYS A 7 10.16 11.66 -7.68
CA LYS A 7 9.13 11.02 -6.88
C LYS A 7 9.63 9.64 -6.48
N VAL A 8 9.09 9.11 -5.39
CA VAL A 8 9.42 7.79 -4.87
C VAL A 8 8.21 7.27 -4.11
N TRP A 9 7.91 6.00 -4.30
CA TRP A 9 6.88 5.33 -3.52
C TRP A 9 7.46 4.94 -2.16
N LEU A 10 6.79 5.34 -1.09
CA LEU A 10 7.05 4.86 0.25
C LEU A 10 5.98 3.82 0.61
N ILE A 11 6.40 2.57 0.78
CA ILE A 11 5.55 1.48 1.25
C ILE A 11 5.81 1.25 2.72
N GLN A 12 4.74 1.13 3.53
CA GLN A 12 4.81 0.97 4.96
C GLN A 12 3.82 -0.10 5.42
N GLY A 13 4.24 -0.90 6.40
CA GLY A 13 3.36 -1.86 7.09
C GLY A 13 3.16 -1.43 8.53
N TYR A 14 1.95 -1.61 9.04
CA TYR A 14 1.55 -1.25 10.39
C TYR A 14 0.80 -2.43 11.04
N ASN A 15 1.03 -2.66 12.34
CA ASN A 15 0.13 -3.42 13.19
C ASN A 15 -0.41 -2.45 14.24
N SER A 16 -1.70 -2.10 14.12
CA SER A 16 -2.28 -0.97 14.82
C SER A 16 -1.43 0.29 14.59
N LEU A 17 -1.00 0.98 15.65
CA LEU A 17 -0.17 2.19 15.57
C LEU A 17 1.33 1.89 15.39
N LYS A 18 1.75 0.63 15.51
CA LYS A 18 3.16 0.25 15.43
C LYS A 18 3.57 0.04 13.98
N ARG A 19 4.46 0.90 13.47
CA ARG A 19 5.11 0.68 12.17
C ARG A 19 6.01 -0.56 12.23
N LEU A 20 5.77 -1.52 11.33
CA LEU A 20 6.54 -2.75 11.20
C LEU A 20 7.77 -2.56 10.31
N PHE A 21 7.59 -1.85 9.19
CA PHE A 21 8.66 -1.54 8.24
C PHE A 21 8.31 -0.32 7.37
N ALA A 22 9.32 0.17 6.65
CA ALA A 22 9.15 1.11 5.56
C ALA A 22 10.18 0.81 4.45
N TYR A 23 9.74 0.81 3.19
CA TYR A 23 10.59 0.61 2.02
C TYR A 23 10.33 1.68 0.97
N ARG A 24 11.40 2.12 0.31
CA ARG A 24 11.35 3.00 -0.86
C ARG A 24 11.35 2.13 -2.11
N VAL A 25 10.43 2.36 -3.03
CA VAL A 25 10.40 1.67 -4.33
C VAL A 25 10.33 2.66 -5.48
N SER A 26 10.73 2.19 -6.65
CA SER A 26 10.88 3.00 -7.86
C SER A 26 9.58 3.74 -8.20
N PRO A 27 9.64 5.03 -8.55
CA PRO A 27 8.47 5.77 -9.04
C PRO A 27 7.97 5.27 -10.41
N ALA A 28 8.74 4.42 -11.10
CA ALA A 28 8.33 3.84 -12.37
C ALA A 28 7.19 2.82 -12.22
N LEU A 29 6.93 2.32 -11.01
CA LEU A 29 5.80 1.42 -10.76
C LEU A 29 4.47 2.20 -10.84
N SER A 30 3.56 1.66 -11.63
CA SER A 30 2.18 2.14 -11.71
C SER A 30 1.42 1.88 -10.39
N GLU A 31 0.33 2.62 -10.18
CA GLU A 31 -0.54 2.40 -9.02
C GLU A 31 -1.06 0.96 -8.94
N ALA A 32 -1.34 0.33 -10.07
CA ALA A 32 -1.77 -1.07 -10.14
C ALA A 32 -0.66 -2.02 -9.65
N GLU A 33 0.58 -1.86 -10.13
CA GLU A 33 1.71 -2.69 -9.69
C GLU A 33 2.03 -2.49 -8.20
N VAL A 34 1.88 -1.26 -7.69
CA VAL A 34 2.01 -0.98 -6.26
C VAL A 34 0.87 -1.62 -5.48
N GLY A 35 -0.36 -1.57 -5.99
CA GLY A 35 -1.52 -2.26 -5.43
C GLY A 35 -1.30 -3.77 -5.31
N ASP A 36 -0.84 -4.42 -6.37
CA ASP A 36 -0.49 -5.85 -6.36
C ASP A 36 0.58 -6.17 -5.31
N LEU A 37 1.56 -5.29 -5.13
CA LEU A 37 2.59 -5.46 -4.11
C LEU A 37 2.00 -5.37 -2.70
N LEU A 38 1.12 -4.40 -2.43
CA LEU A 38 0.43 -4.29 -1.15
C LEU A 38 -0.45 -5.52 -0.86
N GLN A 39 -1.16 -6.04 -1.87
CA GLN A 39 -1.96 -7.26 -1.74
C GLN A 39 -1.10 -8.48 -1.39
N ARG A 40 0.06 -8.64 -2.02
CA ARG A 40 0.99 -9.75 -1.71
C ARG A 40 1.52 -9.64 -0.28
N LEU A 41 1.77 -8.43 0.21
CA LEU A 41 2.18 -8.21 1.60
C LEU A 41 1.05 -8.57 2.57
N ALA A 42 -0.17 -8.08 2.32
CA ALA A 42 -1.33 -8.35 3.15
C ALA A 42 -1.72 -9.84 3.17
N ALA A 43 -1.62 -10.53 2.04
CA ALA A 43 -1.95 -11.96 1.94
C ALA A 43 -1.06 -12.85 2.82
N ARG A 44 0.14 -12.40 3.23
CA ARG A 44 1.02 -13.17 4.13
C ARG A 44 0.44 -13.37 5.52
N ASP A 45 -0.49 -12.50 5.92
CA ASP A 45 -1.10 -12.52 7.25
C ASP A 45 -2.50 -13.18 7.23
N LEU A 46 -2.97 -13.63 6.08
CA LEU A 46 -4.31 -14.21 5.89
C LEU A 46 -4.26 -15.74 5.81
N SER A 47 -5.33 -16.37 6.28
CA SER A 47 -5.55 -17.80 6.03
C SER A 47 -5.90 -18.06 4.55
N PRO A 48 -5.71 -19.30 4.06
CA PRO A 48 -6.09 -19.66 2.70
C PRO A 48 -7.55 -19.35 2.35
N ALA A 49 -8.48 -19.55 3.30
CA ALA A 49 -9.90 -19.26 3.08
C ALA A 49 -10.17 -17.76 2.90
N GLU A 50 -9.49 -16.92 3.68
CA GLU A 50 -9.58 -15.46 3.57
C GLU A 50 -9.01 -14.98 2.25
N ILE A 51 -7.86 -15.51 1.81
CA ILE A 51 -7.24 -15.16 0.52
C ILE A 51 -8.19 -15.52 -0.63
N VAL A 52 -8.77 -16.73 -0.62
CA VAL A 52 -9.73 -17.14 -1.64
C VAL A 52 -10.96 -16.24 -1.62
N GLY A 53 -11.52 -15.94 -0.44
CA GLY A 53 -12.65 -15.02 -0.30
C GLY A 53 -12.33 -13.57 -0.74
N ALA A 54 -11.08 -13.13 -0.58
CA ALA A 54 -10.62 -11.82 -1.02
C ALA A 54 -10.35 -11.77 -2.54
N SER A 55 -10.21 -12.93 -3.18
CA SER A 55 -9.90 -13.07 -4.61
C SER A 55 -11.14 -13.29 -5.49
N VAL A 56 -12.31 -13.56 -4.90
CA VAL A 56 -13.56 -13.69 -5.65
C VAL A 56 -14.18 -12.32 -5.93
N ARG A 57 -15.09 -12.27 -6.92
CA ARG A 57 -15.75 -11.03 -7.31
C ARG A 57 -16.69 -10.54 -6.20
N LYS A 58 -16.77 -9.22 -6.04
CA LYS A 58 -17.74 -8.57 -5.16
C LYS A 58 -19.17 -9.05 -5.47
N GLY A 59 -19.91 -9.40 -4.43
CA GLY A 59 -21.27 -9.95 -4.52
C GLY A 59 -21.34 -11.48 -4.65
N MET A 60 -20.22 -12.18 -4.82
CA MET A 60 -20.19 -13.64 -4.71
C MET A 60 -20.31 -14.10 -3.25
N ARG A 61 -20.83 -15.32 -3.06
CA ARG A 61 -20.84 -15.96 -1.74
C ARG A 61 -19.41 -16.12 -1.24
N ASN A 62 -19.16 -15.73 0.02
CA ASN A 62 -17.86 -15.73 0.70
C ASN A 62 -16.87 -14.63 0.25
N TYR A 63 -17.32 -13.64 -0.52
CA TYR A 63 -16.51 -12.45 -0.78
C TYR A 63 -16.14 -11.73 0.53
N ASN A 64 -14.89 -11.29 0.62
CA ASN A 64 -14.42 -10.35 1.63
C ASN A 64 -13.52 -9.28 0.99
N ALA A 65 -13.29 -8.16 1.68
CA ALA A 65 -12.55 -7.02 1.16
C ALA A 65 -11.09 -6.94 1.65
N LEU A 66 -10.55 -8.03 2.22
CA LEU A 66 -9.26 -8.00 2.95
C LEU A 66 -8.07 -7.65 2.05
N LEU A 67 -8.16 -7.96 0.74
CA LEU A 67 -7.16 -7.61 -0.27
C LEU A 67 -7.62 -6.51 -1.23
N GLU A 68 -8.71 -5.79 -0.96
CA GLU A 68 -9.10 -4.68 -1.82
C GLU A 68 -8.14 -3.49 -1.68
N VAL A 69 -7.59 -3.04 -2.81
CA VAL A 69 -6.78 -1.82 -2.86
C VAL A 69 -7.71 -0.62 -2.79
N ARG A 70 -7.61 0.11 -1.68
CA ARG A 70 -8.29 1.39 -1.50
C ARG A 70 -7.37 2.50 -1.97
N LYS A 71 -7.90 3.38 -2.82
CA LYS A 71 -7.20 4.58 -3.29
C LYS A 71 -7.82 5.82 -2.66
N GLU A 72 -7.00 6.62 -2.02
CA GLU A 72 -7.35 7.96 -1.55
C GLU A 72 -6.52 9.00 -2.30
N GLN A 73 -7.20 9.96 -2.92
CA GLN A 73 -6.55 11.13 -3.51
C GLN A 73 -6.72 12.31 -2.56
N ARG A 74 -5.63 12.72 -1.90
CA ARG A 74 -5.57 13.96 -1.11
C ARG A 74 -4.49 14.86 -1.71
N GLU A 75 -3.58 15.38 -0.89
CA GLU A 75 -2.36 16.07 -1.34
C GLU A 75 -1.45 15.16 -2.17
N ARG A 76 -1.50 13.85 -1.91
CA ARG A 76 -0.78 12.81 -2.65
C ARG A 76 -1.69 11.60 -2.88
N THR A 77 -1.31 10.75 -3.83
CA THR A 77 -1.93 9.43 -4.01
C THR A 77 -1.53 8.53 -2.84
N ILE A 78 -2.52 7.96 -2.16
CA ILE A 78 -2.33 6.96 -1.12
C ILE A 78 -3.09 5.70 -1.54
N LEU A 79 -2.40 4.57 -1.56
CA LEU A 79 -2.97 3.25 -1.76
C LEU A 79 -2.88 2.49 -0.44
N SER A 80 -3.92 1.75 -0.07
CA SER A 80 -3.91 0.94 1.14
C SER A 80 -4.63 -0.40 0.97
N VAL A 81 -4.16 -1.40 1.71
CA VAL A 81 -4.70 -2.77 1.74
C VAL A 81 -4.63 -3.32 3.16
N GLY A 82 -5.59 -4.18 3.50
CA GLY A 82 -5.66 -4.85 4.80
C GLY A 82 -6.32 -3.99 5.88
N GLU A 83 -6.82 -4.66 6.93
CA GLU A 83 -7.45 -4.01 8.07
C GLU A 83 -6.49 -3.92 9.26
N ASN A 84 -5.86 -5.05 9.62
CA ASN A 84 -4.75 -5.11 10.58
C ASN A 84 -4.07 -6.50 10.49
N PRO A 85 -2.82 -6.65 9.98
CA PRO A 85 -1.89 -5.58 9.60
C PRO A 85 -2.38 -4.73 8.42
N HIS A 86 -2.06 -3.44 8.46
CA HIS A 86 -2.46 -2.45 7.48
C HIS A 86 -1.24 -2.00 6.67
N TYR A 87 -1.39 -2.00 5.35
CA TYR A 87 -0.31 -1.70 4.42
C TYR A 87 -0.66 -0.47 3.60
N ILE A 88 0.27 0.48 3.50
CA ILE A 88 0.07 1.76 2.84
C ILE A 88 1.21 1.99 1.85
N ALA A 89 0.90 2.47 0.65
CA ALA A 89 1.86 3.09 -0.25
C ALA A 89 1.47 4.55 -0.49
N SER A 90 2.44 5.44 -0.47
CA SER A 90 2.22 6.86 -0.78
C SER A 90 3.35 7.41 -1.64
N LEU A 91 3.02 8.34 -2.53
CA LEU A 91 4.00 8.95 -3.42
C LEU A 91 4.57 10.23 -2.77
N HIS A 92 5.89 10.30 -2.65
CA HIS A 92 6.61 11.42 -2.05
C HIS A 92 7.67 11.93 -3.01
N SER A 93 8.08 13.18 -2.85
CA SER A 93 9.36 13.65 -3.35
C SER A 93 10.50 13.12 -2.47
N GLU A 94 11.70 12.97 -3.06
CA GLU A 94 12.88 12.60 -2.26
C GLU A 94 13.19 13.57 -1.12
N ALA A 95 12.88 14.87 -1.30
CA ALA A 95 13.07 15.88 -0.26
C ALA A 95 12.18 15.63 0.97
N GLU A 96 10.89 15.35 0.77
CA GLU A 96 9.96 15.04 1.87
C GLU A 96 10.42 13.79 2.66
N LEU A 97 10.95 12.77 1.97
CA LEU A 97 11.43 11.56 2.65
C LEU A 97 12.73 11.77 3.43
N ALA A 98 13.56 12.75 3.07
CA ALA A 98 14.76 13.08 3.83
C ALA A 98 14.39 13.68 5.20
N ASP A 99 13.41 14.58 5.21
CA ASP A 99 12.95 15.24 6.44
C ASP A 99 12.24 14.27 7.40
N MET A 100 11.57 13.23 6.89
CA MET A 100 10.90 12.21 7.71
C MET A 100 11.84 11.26 8.47
N ASN A 101 13.13 11.20 8.11
CA ASN A 101 14.13 10.33 8.74
C ASN A 101 15.19 11.12 9.55
N SER A 102 15.06 12.45 9.60
CA SER A 102 15.88 13.37 10.39
C SER A 102 15.29 13.52 11.78
#